data_AF-Q8I4F5-F1
#
_entry.id   AF-Q8I4F5-F1
#
_cell.length_a   1.000
_cell.length_b   1.000
_cell.length_c   1.000
_cell.angle_alpha   90.00
_cell.angle_beta   90.00
_cell.angle_gamma   90.00
#
_symmetry.space_group_name_H-M   'P 1'
#
loop_
_entity.id
_entity.type
_entity.pdbx_description
1 polymer ?
#
loop_
_entity_poly.entity_id
_entity_poly.type
_entity_poly.pdbx_seq_one_letter_code
_entity_poly.pdbx_strand_id
1 'polypeptide(L)'
;MTLDTKPAVKRVASKPDVKKFPFFHPFSRRLHICLLCMAGFCCTTFMRMHIAISMTCMINSTALALESAVFPEAFENSSSIFEELEPVSNGACSSNADVNKKVVVDYGGQLVWNSQEQNLIFSGTFWGSIITVLPSMFFINRYSPRYVLQAAVGCYILMTAITPYIATRFGPYPVFISRVIMGLGEGFILPANNAILANWFPSAERSTAISLFTTGNQMAGAGGNPVAASLCASSFGWPSIFYFASIVSTIWSVCWFLTASNQPSKCKVMTKTERDYLDANVVRRSNKTNRSLVVPYSKILKSPAFLAQLLCQFVINFIVTLLQIYLPNYFKDVLHLGVIANGTYTSVPNIVNFALKIVWGITIDRAKEKKIISGTFGVKLSQSIGMAAWEL
;
A
#
# COMPACT_ATOMS: atom_id res chain seq x y z
N MET A 1 35.88 -22.16 -42.22
CA MET A 1 36.62 -20.98 -41.70
C MET A 1 35.73 -19.77 -41.91
N THR A 2 34.76 -19.57 -41.02
CA THR A 2 33.73 -18.52 -41.12
C THR A 2 33.88 -17.63 -39.88
N LEU A 3 34.29 -16.40 -40.14
CA LEU A 3 34.64 -15.38 -39.14
C LEU A 3 33.39 -14.90 -38.40
N ASP A 4 33.36 -15.18 -37.10
CA ASP A 4 32.34 -14.76 -36.14
C ASP A 4 32.63 -13.30 -35.72
N THR A 5 32.00 -12.34 -36.39
CA THR A 5 32.12 -10.91 -36.06
C THR A 5 31.15 -10.55 -34.94
N LYS A 6 31.63 -10.66 -33.70
CA LYS A 6 30.94 -10.08 -32.53
C LYS A 6 30.69 -8.58 -32.74
N PRO A 7 29.47 -8.05 -32.51
CA PRO A 7 29.22 -6.63 -32.59
C PRO A 7 29.94 -5.91 -31.43
N ALA A 8 30.82 -4.98 -31.80
CA ALA A 8 31.57 -4.14 -30.88
C ALA A 8 30.62 -3.34 -29.97
N VAL A 9 30.67 -3.63 -28.67
CA VAL A 9 30.08 -2.81 -27.62
C VAL A 9 30.80 -1.46 -27.64
N LYS A 10 30.21 -0.46 -28.30
CA LYS A 10 30.68 0.94 -28.21
C LYS A 10 30.63 1.35 -26.74
N ARG A 11 31.80 1.44 -26.09
CA ARG A 11 31.98 2.15 -24.82
C ARG A 11 31.39 3.55 -25.01
N VAL A 12 30.30 3.82 -24.31
CA VAL A 12 29.79 5.18 -24.16
C VAL A 12 30.94 6.00 -23.58
N ALA A 13 31.39 7.02 -24.33
CA ALA A 13 32.42 7.95 -23.90
C ALA A 13 32.07 8.46 -22.49
N SER A 14 33.02 8.36 -21.56
CA SER A 14 32.90 8.93 -20.22
C SER A 14 32.69 10.42 -20.36
N LYS A 15 31.47 10.89 -20.04
CA LYS A 15 31.17 12.32 -19.92
C LYS A 15 32.14 12.94 -18.89
N PRO A 16 32.53 14.21 -19.05
CA PRO A 16 33.46 14.87 -18.12
C PRO A 16 32.97 14.74 -16.68
N ASP A 17 33.90 14.55 -15.74
CA ASP A 17 33.63 14.33 -14.30
C ASP A 17 32.91 15.53 -13.68
N VAL A 18 31.59 15.56 -13.82
CA VAL A 18 30.73 16.50 -13.08
C VAL A 18 30.73 16.04 -11.63
N LYS A 19 31.21 16.90 -10.72
CA LYS A 19 31.23 16.65 -9.27
C LYS A 19 29.88 16.06 -8.81
N LYS A 20 29.93 14.88 -8.18
CA LYS A 20 28.75 14.20 -7.64
C LYS A 20 28.10 15.07 -6.56
N PHE A 21 26.86 15.50 -6.80
CA PHE A 21 26.10 16.23 -5.78
C PHE A 21 25.44 15.25 -4.80
N PRO A 22 25.70 15.36 -3.49
CA PRO A 22 25.22 14.40 -2.49
C PRO A 22 23.69 14.32 -2.48
N PHE A 23 23.17 13.09 -2.49
CA PHE A 23 21.73 12.80 -2.48
C PHE A 23 21.07 13.29 -1.16
N PHE A 24 21.69 13.00 -0.02
CA PHE A 24 21.22 13.39 1.32
C PHE A 24 21.69 14.80 1.72
N HIS A 25 21.45 15.79 0.86
CA HIS A 25 21.66 17.18 1.23
C HIS A 25 20.32 17.83 1.59
N PRO A 26 20.19 18.54 2.72
CA PRO A 26 18.91 19.12 3.16
C PRO A 26 18.34 20.13 2.15
N PHE A 27 19.19 20.77 1.34
CA PHE A 27 18.77 21.68 0.25
C PHE A 27 18.64 21.01 -1.13
N SER A 28 18.83 19.69 -1.23
CA SER A 28 18.73 18.93 -2.49
C SER A 28 17.28 18.90 -2.97
N ARG A 29 17.01 19.36 -4.20
CA ARG A 29 15.63 19.38 -4.67
C ARG A 29 15.11 17.97 -4.97
N ARG A 30 16.02 17.07 -5.34
CA ARG A 30 15.75 15.64 -5.51
C ARG A 30 15.23 14.99 -4.22
N LEU A 31 15.88 15.27 -3.08
CA LEU A 31 15.45 14.72 -1.78
C LEU A 31 14.04 15.17 -1.41
N HIS A 32 13.72 16.46 -1.59
CA HIS A 32 12.38 16.98 -1.33
C HIS A 32 11.30 16.29 -2.18
N ILE A 33 11.57 16.04 -3.46
CA ILE A 33 10.63 15.35 -4.34
C ILE A 33 10.46 13.88 -3.91
N CYS A 34 11.54 13.22 -3.50
CA CYS A 34 11.47 11.87 -2.97
C CYS A 34 10.63 11.82 -1.67
N LEU A 35 10.84 12.76 -0.76
CA LEU A 35 10.05 12.89 0.48
C LEU A 35 8.58 13.21 0.18
N LEU A 36 8.29 14.05 -0.81
CA LEU A 36 6.92 14.32 -1.25
C LEU A 36 6.27 13.06 -1.84
N CYS A 37 6.96 12.30 -2.67
CA CYS A 37 6.47 11.01 -3.16
C CYS A 37 6.24 10.01 -2.02
N MET A 38 7.14 9.95 -1.04
CA MET A 38 7.00 9.11 0.16
C MET A 38 5.78 9.51 0.99
N ALA A 39 5.60 10.81 1.25
CA ALA A 39 4.44 11.34 1.97
C ALA A 39 3.12 11.08 1.23
N GLY A 40 3.12 11.21 -0.10
CA GLY A 40 1.97 10.92 -0.94
C GLY A 40 1.58 9.45 -0.89
N PHE A 41 2.56 8.57 -0.99
CA PHE A 41 2.35 7.13 -0.86
C PHE A 41 1.83 6.76 0.54
N CYS A 42 2.37 7.40 1.58
CA CYS A 42 1.88 7.26 2.94
C CYS A 42 0.40 7.67 3.06
N CYS A 43 0.02 8.83 2.50
CA CYS A 43 -1.37 9.30 2.52
C CYS A 43 -2.32 8.35 1.78
N THR A 44 -1.93 7.87 0.59
CA THR A 44 -2.75 6.93 -0.19
C THR A 44 -2.87 5.58 0.48
N THR A 45 -1.78 5.06 1.05
CA THR A 45 -1.81 3.81 1.82
C THR A 45 -2.68 3.97 3.07
N PHE A 46 -2.61 5.10 3.77
CA PHE A 46 -3.46 5.35 4.93
C PHE A 46 -4.95 5.35 4.54
N MET A 47 -5.30 6.05 3.46
CA MET A 47 -6.66 6.02 2.92
C MET A 47 -7.09 4.60 2.46
N ARG A 48 -6.16 3.71 2.10
CA ARG A 48 -6.47 2.31 1.77
C ARG A 48 -6.69 1.45 3.01
N MET A 49 -5.81 1.58 4.01
CA MET A 49 -5.73 0.68 5.16
C MET A 49 -6.71 1.03 6.28
N HIS A 50 -7.09 2.30 6.43
CA HIS A 50 -7.95 2.73 7.54
C HIS A 50 -9.32 2.05 7.53
N ILE A 51 -9.77 1.54 6.38
CA ILE A 51 -11.05 0.83 6.24
C ILE A 51 -11.15 -0.41 7.13
N ALA A 52 -10.04 -1.11 7.40
CA ALA A 52 -10.07 -2.32 8.23
C ALA A 52 -10.42 -1.95 9.68
N ILE A 53 -9.77 -0.92 10.22
CA ILE A 53 -10.06 -0.41 11.57
C ILE A 53 -11.42 0.30 11.60
N SER A 54 -11.73 1.13 10.61
CA SER A 54 -13.02 1.83 10.60
C SER A 54 -14.20 0.87 10.44
N MET A 55 -14.03 -0.28 9.75
CA MET A 55 -15.05 -1.32 9.65
C MET A 55 -15.41 -1.86 11.04
N THR A 56 -14.41 -2.15 11.88
CA THR A 56 -14.64 -2.57 13.27
C THR A 56 -15.41 -1.54 14.09
N CYS A 57 -15.27 -0.25 13.76
CA CYS A 57 -15.91 0.85 14.47
C CYS A 57 -17.31 1.22 13.96
N MET A 58 -17.59 1.03 12.67
CA MET A 58 -18.86 1.43 12.06
C MET A 58 -19.95 0.37 12.22
N ILE A 59 -19.55 -0.88 12.45
CA ILE A 59 -20.44 -2.04 12.54
C ILE A 59 -20.93 -2.26 13.97
N ASN A 60 -22.25 -2.43 14.09
CA ASN A 60 -22.89 -2.85 15.32
C ASN A 60 -22.74 -4.37 15.49
N SER A 61 -21.70 -4.78 16.22
CA SER A 61 -21.42 -6.21 16.44
C SER A 61 -22.49 -6.90 17.29
N THR A 62 -23.16 -6.17 18.19
CA THR A 62 -24.21 -6.73 19.04
C THR A 62 -25.46 -7.09 18.23
N ALA A 63 -25.87 -6.22 17.30
CA ALA A 63 -27.00 -6.48 16.42
C ALA A 63 -26.74 -7.69 15.50
N LEU A 64 -25.54 -7.80 14.93
CA LEU A 64 -25.16 -8.94 14.10
C LEU A 64 -25.11 -10.25 14.88
N ALA A 65 -24.59 -10.21 16.11
CA ALA A 65 -24.57 -11.39 16.97
C ALA A 65 -26.00 -11.87 17.32
N LEU A 66 -26.93 -10.93 17.55
CA LEU A 66 -28.34 -11.25 17.78
C LEU A 66 -29.02 -11.80 16.52
N GLU A 67 -28.78 -11.21 15.36
CA GLU A 67 -29.33 -11.71 14.09
C GLU A 67 -28.87 -13.14 13.80
N SER A 68 -27.59 -13.43 14.04
CA SER A 68 -27.03 -14.79 13.89
C SER A 68 -27.59 -15.80 14.89
N ALA A 69 -28.03 -15.34 16.07
CA ALA A 69 -28.63 -16.20 17.09
C ALA A 69 -30.13 -16.46 16.86
N VAL A 70 -30.82 -15.54 16.18
CA VAL A 70 -32.26 -15.61 15.92
C VAL A 70 -32.59 -16.32 14.60
N PHE A 71 -31.72 -16.23 13.59
CA PHE A 71 -31.92 -16.85 12.26
C PHE A 71 -30.79 -17.83 11.89
N PRO A 72 -30.74 -19.03 12.50
CA PRO A 72 -29.73 -20.03 12.18
C PRO A 72 -29.87 -20.63 10.76
N GLU A 73 -31.08 -20.68 10.20
CA GLU A 73 -31.38 -21.37 8.92
C GLU A 73 -30.86 -20.66 7.66
N ALA A 74 -30.52 -19.36 7.72
CA ALA A 74 -30.02 -18.63 6.55
C ALA A 74 -28.54 -18.93 6.21
N PHE A 75 -27.84 -19.68 7.06
CA PHE A 75 -26.40 -19.99 6.93
C PHE A 75 -26.10 -21.49 6.75
N GLU A 76 -27.13 -22.35 6.73
CA GLU A 76 -26.96 -23.82 6.79
C GLU A 76 -26.45 -24.50 5.51
N ASN A 77 -26.23 -23.78 4.41
CA ASN A 77 -25.62 -24.37 3.22
C ASN A 77 -24.09 -24.24 3.21
N SER A 78 -23.43 -24.61 4.31
CA SER A 78 -22.05 -25.11 4.30
C SER A 78 -21.69 -25.82 5.61
N SER A 79 -22.07 -27.10 5.66
CA SER A 79 -21.40 -28.21 6.33
C SER A 79 -21.08 -28.10 7.83
N SER A 80 -21.96 -28.73 8.62
CA SER A 80 -21.66 -29.85 9.53
C SER A 80 -20.35 -29.79 10.33
N ILE A 81 -20.47 -29.51 11.63
CA ILE A 81 -19.95 -30.28 12.78
C ILE A 81 -20.41 -29.48 14.00
N PHE A 82 -21.49 -29.89 14.65
CA PHE A 82 -21.59 -29.85 16.10
C PHE A 82 -22.51 -30.99 16.49
N GLU A 83 -21.83 -32.05 16.94
CA GLU A 83 -22.36 -33.30 17.42
C GLU A 83 -23.15 -33.06 18.71
N GLU A 84 -24.26 -33.80 18.81
CA GLU A 84 -25.17 -34.01 19.94
C GLU A 84 -24.65 -33.66 21.34
N LEU A 85 -25.47 -32.91 22.10
CA LEU A 85 -25.40 -32.87 23.56
C LEU A 85 -26.76 -33.30 24.14
N GLU A 86 -26.80 -34.54 24.61
CA GLU A 86 -27.83 -35.04 25.54
C GLU A 86 -27.68 -34.40 26.94
N PRO A 87 -28.76 -34.31 27.75
CA PRO A 87 -28.73 -33.63 29.03
C PRO A 87 -28.31 -34.58 30.16
N VAL A 88 -27.22 -34.27 30.87
CA VAL A 88 -26.88 -34.92 32.15
C VAL A 88 -27.23 -33.99 33.31
N SER A 89 -28.03 -34.52 34.24
CA SER A 89 -28.58 -33.80 35.39
C SER A 89 -27.61 -33.68 36.58
N ASN A 90 -27.72 -32.54 37.25
CA ASN A 90 -27.64 -32.28 38.70
C ASN A 90 -26.30 -32.47 39.45
N GLY A 91 -25.79 -31.35 40.00
CA GLY A 91 -24.83 -31.37 41.11
C GLY A 91 -24.08 -30.06 41.42
N ALA A 92 -24.79 -29.06 41.95
CA ALA A 92 -24.31 -27.96 42.82
C ALA A 92 -23.05 -27.11 42.47
N CYS A 93 -23.29 -25.85 42.05
CA CYS A 93 -22.93 -24.63 42.81
C CYS A 93 -23.56 -23.42 42.11
N SER A 94 -24.44 -22.72 42.83
CA SER A 94 -25.14 -21.53 42.39
C SER A 94 -24.21 -20.32 42.31
N SER A 95 -23.66 -20.10 41.11
CA SER A 95 -23.34 -18.78 40.60
C SER A 95 -24.31 -18.53 39.44
N ASN A 96 -25.35 -17.72 39.66
CA ASN A 96 -26.09 -17.10 38.57
C ASN A 96 -25.16 -16.06 37.91
N ALA A 97 -24.18 -16.55 37.16
CA ALA A 97 -23.48 -15.78 36.15
C ALA A 97 -24.02 -16.28 34.81
N ASP A 98 -24.64 -15.38 34.05
CA ASP A 98 -25.14 -15.60 32.69
C ASP A 98 -24.15 -16.43 31.83
N VAL A 99 -24.29 -17.76 31.78
CA VAL A 99 -23.37 -18.67 31.06
C VAL A 99 -23.50 -18.59 29.53
N ASN A 100 -24.39 -17.75 28.99
CA ASN A 100 -24.59 -17.64 27.53
C ASN A 100 -24.53 -16.23 26.94
N LYS A 101 -23.90 -15.25 27.61
CA LYS A 101 -23.52 -14.01 26.93
C LYS A 101 -22.20 -14.22 26.21
N LYS A 102 -22.24 -14.46 24.90
CA LYS A 102 -21.10 -14.16 24.02
C LYS A 102 -20.65 -12.73 24.35
N VAL A 103 -19.42 -12.57 24.85
CA VAL A 103 -18.86 -11.25 25.14
C VAL A 103 -18.64 -10.57 23.79
N VAL A 104 -19.58 -9.74 23.37
CA VAL A 104 -19.47 -8.98 22.12
C VAL A 104 -18.97 -7.59 22.48
N VAL A 105 -17.76 -7.28 22.03
CA VAL A 105 -17.21 -5.93 22.17
C VAL A 105 -17.78 -5.08 21.04
N ASP A 106 -18.67 -4.16 21.37
CA ASP A 106 -19.16 -3.16 20.43
C ASP A 106 -18.43 -1.83 20.64
N TYR A 107 -18.08 -1.19 19.53
CA TYR A 107 -17.42 0.12 19.50
C TYR A 107 -18.42 1.25 19.26
N GLY A 108 -19.72 0.97 19.32
CA GLY A 108 -20.80 1.95 19.10
C GLY A 108 -21.15 2.12 17.62
N GLY A 109 -21.02 1.06 16.83
CA GLY A 109 -21.36 1.07 15.41
C GLY A 109 -22.86 1.26 15.17
N GLN A 110 -23.21 1.91 14.07
CA GLN A 110 -24.61 2.19 13.69
C GLN A 110 -25.08 1.29 12.55
N LEU A 111 -24.15 0.66 11.83
CA LEU A 111 -24.42 -0.06 10.58
C LEU A 111 -24.51 -1.56 10.85
N VAL A 112 -25.53 -2.21 10.29
CA VAL A 112 -25.72 -3.66 10.35
C VAL A 112 -25.36 -4.20 8.97
N TRP A 113 -24.12 -4.63 8.80
CA TRP A 113 -23.60 -5.19 7.54
C TRP A 113 -23.07 -6.60 7.76
N ASN A 114 -23.55 -7.55 6.97
CA ASN A 114 -23.16 -8.94 7.11
C ASN A 114 -21.70 -9.14 6.63
N SER A 115 -21.04 -10.22 7.08
CA SER A 115 -19.65 -10.54 6.74
C SER A 115 -19.40 -10.59 5.23
N GLN A 116 -20.39 -11.04 4.45
CA GLN A 116 -20.32 -11.05 2.98
C GLN A 116 -20.22 -9.64 2.39
N GLU A 117 -21.01 -8.69 2.90
CA GLU A 117 -21.02 -7.30 2.45
C GLU A 117 -19.73 -6.58 2.85
N GLN A 118 -19.22 -6.86 4.05
CA GLN A 118 -17.93 -6.36 4.51
C GLN A 118 -16.79 -6.81 3.59
N ASN A 119 -16.75 -8.10 3.26
CA ASN A 119 -15.77 -8.68 2.34
C ASN A 119 -15.90 -8.08 0.93
N LEU A 120 -17.12 -7.82 0.47
CA LEU A 120 -17.37 -7.14 -0.80
C LEU A 120 -16.73 -5.74 -0.79
N ILE A 121 -16.97 -4.93 0.25
CA ILE A 121 -16.39 -3.60 0.42
C ILE A 121 -14.85 -3.63 0.47
N PHE A 122 -14.26 -4.60 1.16
CA PHE A 122 -12.80 -4.79 1.17
C PHE A 122 -12.24 -5.09 -0.22
N SER A 123 -12.94 -5.95 -0.98
CA SER A 123 -12.52 -6.39 -2.32
C SER A 123 -12.64 -5.28 -3.39
N GLY A 124 -13.51 -4.29 -3.21
CA GLY A 124 -13.83 -3.28 -4.24
C GLY A 124 -12.61 -2.54 -4.78
N THR A 125 -11.66 -2.18 -3.91
CA THR A 125 -10.42 -1.48 -4.32
C THR A 125 -9.57 -2.34 -5.26
N PHE A 126 -9.53 -3.65 -5.05
CA PHE A 126 -8.76 -4.57 -5.88
C PHE A 126 -9.39 -4.74 -7.27
N TRP A 127 -10.72 -4.83 -7.35
CA TRP A 127 -11.45 -4.85 -8.62
C TRP A 127 -11.15 -3.63 -9.49
N GLY A 128 -11.19 -2.42 -8.90
CA GLY A 128 -10.82 -1.20 -9.62
C GLY A 128 -9.34 -1.16 -10.04
N SER A 129 -8.45 -1.67 -9.18
CA SER A 129 -7.02 -1.70 -9.47
C SER A 129 -6.69 -2.61 -10.66
N ILE A 130 -7.33 -3.78 -10.77
CA ILE A 130 -7.11 -4.72 -11.89
C ILE A 130 -7.39 -4.04 -13.25
N ILE A 131 -8.48 -3.27 -13.33
CA ILE A 131 -8.89 -2.59 -14.57
C ILE A 131 -7.84 -1.57 -15.02
N THR A 132 -7.16 -0.90 -14.08
CA THR A 132 -6.32 0.26 -14.36
C THR A 132 -4.83 -0.05 -14.40
N VAL A 133 -4.38 -1.12 -13.75
CA VAL A 133 -2.96 -1.54 -13.76
C VAL A 133 -2.45 -1.79 -15.18
N LEU A 134 -3.22 -2.48 -16.04
CA LEU A 134 -2.84 -2.76 -17.42
C LEU A 134 -2.70 -1.48 -18.29
N PRO A 135 -3.70 -0.60 -18.37
CA PRO A 135 -3.60 0.62 -19.18
C PRO A 135 -2.69 1.69 -18.55
N SER A 136 -2.39 1.63 -17.25
CA SER A 136 -1.62 2.66 -16.54
C SER A 136 -0.32 3.05 -17.27
N MET A 137 0.41 2.06 -17.78
CA MET A 137 1.70 2.28 -18.45
C MET A 137 1.55 3.03 -19.77
N PHE A 138 0.45 2.81 -20.51
CA PHE A 138 0.14 3.56 -21.73
C PHE A 138 -0.13 5.04 -21.41
N PHE A 139 -0.94 5.31 -20.39
CA PHE A 139 -1.26 6.67 -19.97
C PHE A 139 -0.03 7.43 -19.49
N ILE A 140 0.85 6.79 -18.70
CA ILE A 140 2.07 7.41 -18.18
C ILE A 140 3.09 7.73 -19.27
N ASN A 141 3.08 6.99 -20.39
CA ASN A 141 3.94 7.28 -21.53
C ASN A 141 3.41 8.44 -22.39
N ARG A 142 2.09 8.67 -22.42
CA ARG A 142 1.47 9.72 -23.24
C ARG A 142 1.22 11.02 -22.49
N TYR A 143 0.83 10.92 -21.22
CA TYR A 143 0.54 12.04 -20.33
C TYR A 143 1.69 12.27 -19.34
N SER A 144 1.70 13.44 -18.72
CA SER A 144 2.74 13.73 -17.74
C SER A 144 2.50 12.99 -16.42
N PRO A 145 3.48 12.23 -15.90
CA PRO A 145 3.33 11.45 -14.67
C PRO A 145 2.85 12.24 -13.44
N ARG A 146 3.19 13.53 -13.33
CA ARG A 146 2.73 14.41 -12.24
C ARG A 146 1.22 14.59 -12.23
N TYR A 147 0.61 14.84 -13.39
CA TYR A 147 -0.83 15.09 -13.48
C TYR A 147 -1.61 13.79 -13.33
N VAL A 148 -1.06 12.69 -13.85
CA VAL A 148 -1.63 11.35 -13.63
C VAL A 148 -1.65 11.01 -12.13
N LEU A 149 -0.55 11.24 -11.42
CA LEU A 149 -0.50 11.03 -9.96
C LEU A 149 -1.48 11.95 -9.22
N GLN A 150 -1.54 13.22 -9.58
CA GLN A 150 -2.46 14.19 -8.96
C GLN A 150 -3.93 13.79 -9.16
N ALA A 151 -4.31 13.36 -10.37
CA ALA A 151 -5.67 12.93 -10.67
C ALA A 151 -6.03 11.65 -9.90
N ALA A 152 -5.10 10.69 -9.81
CA ALA A 152 -5.28 9.46 -9.05
C ALA A 152 -5.50 9.74 -7.56
N VAL A 153 -4.66 10.59 -6.94
CA VAL A 153 -4.81 10.96 -5.53
C VAL A 153 -6.06 11.81 -5.29
N GLY A 154 -6.38 12.73 -6.21
CA GLY A 154 -7.62 13.52 -6.15
C GLY A 154 -8.88 12.66 -6.16
N CYS A 155 -8.91 11.62 -7.00
CA CYS A 155 -9.99 10.63 -7.00
C CYS A 155 -10.10 9.92 -5.64
N TYR A 156 -8.97 9.50 -5.07
CA TYR A 156 -8.91 8.84 -3.77
C TYR A 156 -9.46 9.73 -2.65
N ILE A 157 -9.06 11.00 -2.61
CA ILE A 157 -9.53 11.99 -1.63
C ILE A 157 -11.04 12.16 -1.72
N LEU A 158 -11.56 12.36 -2.95
CA LEU A 158 -12.96 12.65 -3.19
C LEU A 158 -13.85 11.48 -2.78
N MET A 159 -13.48 10.25 -3.16
CA MET A 159 -14.21 9.05 -2.73
C MET A 159 -14.11 8.81 -1.22
N THR A 160 -12.93 9.01 -0.61
CA THR A 160 -12.75 8.85 0.85
C THR A 160 -13.62 9.84 1.62
N ALA A 161 -13.69 11.10 1.21
CA ALA A 161 -14.49 12.14 1.86
C ALA A 161 -16.00 11.87 1.77
N ILE A 162 -16.45 11.29 0.65
CA ILE A 162 -17.87 10.98 0.41
C ILE A 162 -18.30 9.66 1.08
N THR A 163 -17.36 8.75 1.38
CA THR A 163 -17.66 7.41 1.91
C THR A 163 -18.58 7.41 3.16
N PRO A 164 -18.37 8.26 4.19
CA PRO A 164 -19.26 8.28 5.36
C PRO A 164 -20.70 8.69 5.03
N TYR A 165 -20.86 9.63 4.10
CA TYR A 165 -22.18 10.08 3.64
C TYR A 165 -22.90 8.96 2.89
N ILE A 166 -22.17 8.22 2.03
CA ILE A 166 -22.74 7.10 1.29
C ILE A 166 -23.14 5.96 2.24
N ALA A 167 -22.25 5.59 3.17
CA ALA A 167 -22.48 4.50 4.12
C ALA A 167 -23.72 4.71 4.98
N THR A 168 -23.97 5.94 5.43
CA THR A 168 -25.12 6.27 6.29
C THR A 168 -26.45 6.40 5.55
N ARG A 169 -26.44 6.79 4.27
CA ARG A 169 -27.67 7.10 3.51
C ARG A 169 -28.09 6.02 2.51
N PHE A 170 -27.13 5.31 1.92
CA PHE A 170 -27.39 4.43 0.77
C PHE A 170 -26.95 2.97 0.98
N GLY A 171 -26.37 2.64 2.14
CA GLY A 171 -26.02 1.27 2.51
C GLY A 171 -24.70 0.75 1.90
N PRO A 172 -24.47 -0.58 1.88
CA PRO A 172 -23.17 -1.18 1.59
C PRO A 172 -22.78 -1.20 0.09
N TYR A 173 -23.73 -1.42 -0.82
CA TYR A 173 -23.42 -1.51 -2.27
C TYR A 173 -22.85 -0.21 -2.87
N PRO A 174 -23.38 0.98 -2.54
CA PRO A 174 -22.80 2.22 -3.05
C PRO A 174 -21.42 2.52 -2.43
N VAL A 175 -21.17 2.09 -1.19
CA VAL A 175 -19.83 2.10 -0.60
C VAL A 175 -18.90 1.21 -1.43
N PHE A 176 -19.31 0.00 -1.80
CA PHE A 176 -18.53 -0.86 -2.69
C PHE A 176 -18.18 -0.17 -4.02
N ILE A 177 -19.14 0.49 -4.68
CA ILE A 177 -18.88 1.24 -5.93
C ILE A 177 -17.86 2.35 -5.70
N SER A 178 -17.97 3.12 -4.61
CA SER A 178 -16.98 4.16 -4.27
C SER A 178 -15.56 3.58 -4.11
N ARG A 179 -15.46 2.38 -3.53
CA ARG A 179 -14.18 1.67 -3.34
C ARG A 179 -13.61 1.16 -4.66
N VAL A 180 -14.46 0.72 -5.58
CA VAL A 180 -14.05 0.39 -6.96
C VAL A 180 -13.46 1.62 -7.64
N ILE A 181 -14.12 2.79 -7.53
CA ILE A 181 -13.62 4.05 -8.11
C ILE A 181 -12.28 4.46 -7.48
N MET A 182 -12.10 4.29 -6.16
CA MET A 182 -10.79 4.49 -5.50
C MET A 182 -9.72 3.56 -6.09
N GLY A 183 -10.05 2.30 -6.31
CA GLY A 183 -9.17 1.31 -6.93
C GLY A 183 -8.73 1.69 -8.34
N LEU A 184 -9.60 2.34 -9.13
CA LEU A 184 -9.24 2.86 -10.45
C LEU A 184 -8.10 3.89 -10.35
N GLY A 185 -8.10 4.73 -9.32
CA GLY A 185 -6.99 5.68 -9.07
C GLY A 185 -5.72 4.95 -8.64
N GLU A 186 -5.85 3.94 -7.79
CA GLU A 186 -4.73 3.21 -7.19
C GLU A 186 -3.77 2.59 -8.21
N GLY A 187 -4.32 2.01 -9.28
CA GLY A 187 -3.54 1.38 -10.34
C GLY A 187 -2.56 2.32 -11.05
N PHE A 188 -2.77 3.64 -10.99
CA PHE A 188 -1.86 4.63 -11.56
C PHE A 188 -0.76 5.11 -10.60
N ILE A 189 -0.91 4.94 -9.29
CA ILE A 189 -0.05 5.56 -8.27
C ILE A 189 1.39 5.01 -8.35
N LEU A 190 1.56 3.69 -8.30
CA LEU A 190 2.87 3.04 -8.37
C LEU A 190 3.63 3.32 -9.68
N PRO A 191 3.04 3.09 -10.87
CA PRO A 191 3.76 3.34 -12.12
C PRO A 191 4.01 4.84 -12.35
N ALA A 192 3.13 5.74 -11.90
CA ALA A 192 3.37 7.19 -12.00
C ALA A 192 4.54 7.63 -11.11
N ASN A 193 4.59 7.17 -9.86
CA ASN A 193 5.72 7.44 -8.96
C ASN A 193 7.04 6.89 -9.52
N ASN A 194 7.04 5.66 -10.04
CA ASN A 194 8.22 5.09 -10.68
C ASN A 194 8.67 5.91 -11.90
N ALA A 195 7.75 6.43 -12.71
CA ALA A 195 8.08 7.30 -13.84
C ALA A 195 8.61 8.67 -13.39
N ILE A 196 8.08 9.24 -12.31
CA ILE A 196 8.59 10.50 -11.71
C ILE A 196 10.01 10.28 -11.20
N LEU A 197 10.22 9.26 -10.36
CA LEU A 197 11.55 8.91 -9.85
C LEU A 197 12.52 8.63 -11.00
N ALA A 198 12.04 8.02 -12.09
CA ALA A 198 12.87 7.76 -13.25
C ALA A 198 13.40 9.03 -13.94
N ASN A 199 12.63 10.12 -13.89
CA ASN A 199 13.01 11.40 -14.48
C ASN A 199 13.90 12.26 -13.56
N TRP A 200 13.90 11.98 -12.25
CA TRP A 200 14.60 12.78 -11.24
C TRP A 200 15.86 12.12 -10.70
N PHE A 201 16.02 10.80 -10.87
CA PHE A 201 17.15 10.05 -10.31
C PHE A 201 17.97 9.32 -11.38
N PRO A 202 19.31 9.46 -11.36
CA PRO A 202 20.21 8.61 -12.13
C PRO A 202 20.06 7.13 -11.76
N SER A 203 20.38 6.22 -12.68
CA SER A 203 20.24 4.78 -12.47
C SER A 203 20.96 4.25 -11.22
N ALA A 204 22.08 4.86 -10.83
CA ALA A 204 22.87 4.48 -9.66
C ALA A 204 22.19 4.81 -8.32
N GLU A 205 21.37 5.87 -8.26
CA GLU A 205 20.72 6.34 -7.03
C GLU A 205 19.22 5.98 -6.98
N ARG A 206 18.67 5.47 -8.10
CA ARG A 206 17.25 5.18 -8.25
C ARG A 206 16.74 4.11 -7.29
N SER A 207 17.51 3.05 -7.03
CA SER A 207 17.10 1.98 -6.10
C SER A 207 16.90 2.51 -4.68
N THR A 208 17.75 3.43 -4.23
CA THR A 208 17.65 4.09 -2.92
C THR A 208 16.45 5.04 -2.86
N ALA A 209 16.16 5.75 -3.96
CA ALA A 209 14.98 6.59 -4.03
C ALA A 209 13.66 5.77 -3.98
N ILE A 210 13.62 4.61 -4.65
CA ILE A 210 12.48 3.69 -4.61
C ILE A 210 12.32 3.08 -3.21
N SER A 211 13.41 2.68 -2.55
CA SER A 211 13.33 2.16 -1.19
C SER A 211 12.81 3.20 -0.20
N LEU A 212 13.25 4.46 -0.31
CA LEU A 212 12.75 5.57 0.51
C LEU A 212 11.26 5.86 0.24
N PHE A 213 10.86 5.91 -1.03
CA PHE A 213 9.46 6.07 -1.43
C PHE A 213 8.55 4.97 -0.85
N THR A 214 8.93 3.69 -1.00
CA THR A 214 8.11 2.56 -0.55
C THR A 214 7.98 2.47 0.97
N THR A 215 8.88 3.09 1.72
CA THR A 215 8.81 3.18 3.19
C THR A 215 7.58 3.94 3.68
N GLY A 216 6.99 4.79 2.84
CA GLY A 216 5.71 5.44 3.14
C GLY A 216 4.56 4.46 3.47
N ASN A 217 4.57 3.24 2.89
CA ASN A 217 3.55 2.23 3.19
C ASN A 217 3.60 1.76 4.65
N GLN A 218 4.81 1.53 5.17
CA GLN A 218 4.98 1.08 6.56
C GLN A 218 4.72 2.21 7.54
N MET A 219 5.09 3.44 7.20
CA MET A 219 4.77 4.63 8.00
C MET A 219 3.25 4.82 8.13
N ALA A 220 2.50 4.58 7.06
CA ALA A 220 1.04 4.65 7.10
C ALA A 220 0.43 3.60 8.04
N GLY A 221 0.91 2.35 8.04
CA GLY A 221 0.43 1.33 8.96
C GLY A 221 0.88 1.55 10.42
N ALA A 222 2.13 2.00 10.62
CA ALA A 222 2.71 2.23 11.93
C ALA A 222 2.07 3.43 12.66
N GLY A 223 1.93 4.57 11.98
CA GLY A 223 1.35 5.78 12.56
C GLY A 223 -0.15 5.93 12.31
N GLY A 224 -0.64 5.48 11.16
CA GLY A 224 -2.03 5.66 10.78
C GLY A 224 -2.99 4.76 11.55
N ASN A 225 -2.64 3.50 11.84
CA ASN A 225 -3.52 2.59 12.56
C ASN A 225 -3.89 3.08 13.98
N PRO A 226 -2.93 3.53 14.81
CA PRO A 226 -3.24 4.11 16.11
C PRO A 226 -4.04 5.42 16.00
N VAL A 227 -3.73 6.27 15.02
CA VAL A 227 -4.47 7.52 14.77
C VAL A 227 -5.92 7.21 14.41
N ALA A 228 -6.17 6.26 13.49
CA ALA A 228 -7.51 5.84 13.12
C ALA A 228 -8.30 5.31 14.33
N ALA A 229 -7.67 4.49 15.18
CA ALA A 229 -8.30 3.99 16.40
C ALA A 229 -8.63 5.12 17.40
N SER A 230 -7.71 6.06 17.62
CA SER A 230 -7.94 7.21 18.50
C SER A 230 -9.08 8.12 18.02
N LEU A 231 -9.18 8.32 16.71
CA LEU A 231 -10.24 9.10 16.08
C LEU A 231 -11.60 8.41 16.19
N CYS A 232 -11.64 7.08 16.02
CA CYS A 232 -12.86 6.30 16.26
C CYS A 232 -13.32 6.37 17.73
N ALA A 233 -12.40 6.28 18.69
CA ALA A 233 -12.72 6.37 20.11
C ALA A 233 -13.14 7.78 20.56
N SER A 234 -12.92 8.80 19.73
CA SER A 234 -13.31 10.19 20.02
C SER A 234 -14.82 10.39 19.87
N SER A 235 -15.33 11.50 20.41
CA SER A 235 -16.75 11.89 20.30
C SER A 235 -17.24 12.09 18.85
N PHE A 236 -16.33 12.20 17.88
CA PHE A 236 -16.65 12.33 16.46
C PHE A 236 -16.91 10.99 15.76
N GLY A 237 -16.66 9.86 16.44
CA GLY A 237 -16.93 8.52 15.95
C GLY A 237 -16.14 8.12 14.71
N TRP A 238 -16.58 7.05 14.04
CA TRP A 238 -15.92 6.49 12.85
C TRP A 238 -15.85 7.41 11.61
N PRO A 239 -16.79 8.34 11.32
CA PRO A 239 -16.68 9.22 10.16
C PRO A 239 -15.45 10.13 10.19
N SER A 240 -14.97 10.46 11.39
CA SER A 240 -13.82 11.34 11.61
C SER A 240 -12.54 10.82 10.94
N ILE A 241 -12.36 9.50 10.85
CA ILE A 241 -11.19 8.86 10.22
C ILE A 241 -11.12 9.23 8.73
N PHE A 242 -12.26 9.16 8.04
CA PHE A 242 -12.37 9.44 6.60
C PHE A 242 -12.13 10.94 6.31
N TYR A 243 -12.69 11.82 7.14
CA TYR A 243 -12.46 13.26 7.02
C TYR A 243 -11.01 13.64 7.34
N PHE A 244 -10.42 13.08 8.39
CA PHE A 244 -9.02 13.30 8.71
C PHE A 244 -8.09 12.84 7.57
N ALA A 245 -8.31 11.62 7.07
CA ALA A 245 -7.52 11.06 5.98
C ALA A 245 -7.61 11.89 4.69
N SER A 246 -8.82 12.37 4.35
CA SER A 246 -9.04 13.22 3.17
C SER A 246 -8.45 14.62 3.33
N ILE A 247 -8.51 15.24 4.52
CA ILE A 247 -7.90 16.55 4.79
C ILE A 247 -6.38 16.48 4.67
N VAL A 248 -5.73 15.51 5.33
CA VAL A 248 -4.27 15.34 5.28
C VAL A 248 -3.81 15.10 3.83
N SER A 249 -4.54 14.26 3.10
CA SER A 249 -4.25 13.97 1.70
C SER A 249 -4.49 15.18 0.79
N THR A 250 -5.48 16.03 1.10
CA THR A 250 -5.74 17.28 0.38
C THR A 250 -4.61 18.28 0.57
N ILE A 251 -4.11 18.44 1.81
CA ILE A 251 -2.94 19.28 2.09
C ILE A 251 -1.74 18.81 1.27
N TRP A 252 -1.48 17.49 1.28
CA TRP A 252 -0.42 16.91 0.46
C TRP A 252 -0.65 17.17 -1.04
N SER A 253 -1.87 16.99 -1.53
CA SER A 253 -2.25 17.18 -2.93
C SER A 253 -2.06 18.64 -3.39
N VAL A 254 -2.38 19.62 -2.55
CA VAL A 254 -2.12 21.04 -2.80
C VAL A 254 -0.62 21.31 -2.81
N CYS A 255 0.11 20.80 -1.81
CA CYS A 255 1.57 20.90 -1.77
C CYS A 255 2.22 20.29 -3.02
N TRP A 256 1.77 19.12 -3.48
CA TRP A 256 2.23 18.48 -4.70
C TRP A 256 1.94 19.34 -5.93
N PHE A 257 0.72 19.89 -6.03
CA PHE A 257 0.35 20.74 -7.15
C PHE A 257 1.24 21.97 -7.26
N LEU A 258 1.55 22.64 -6.14
CA LEU A 258 2.41 23.83 -6.13
C LEU A 258 3.90 23.50 -6.37
N THR A 259 4.35 22.35 -5.87
CA THR A 259 5.78 22.06 -5.71
C THR A 259 6.34 21.15 -6.80
N ALA A 260 5.52 20.25 -7.35
CA ALA A 260 5.99 19.24 -8.27
C ALA A 260 6.34 19.83 -9.64
N SER A 261 7.44 19.37 -10.23
CA SER A 261 7.81 19.68 -11.61
C SER A 261 8.06 18.39 -12.38
N ASN A 262 7.58 18.32 -13.62
CA ASN A 262 7.67 17.13 -14.46
C ASN A 262 9.11 16.80 -14.86
N GLN A 263 9.94 17.84 -14.96
CA GLN A 263 11.32 17.73 -15.40
C GLN A 263 12.20 18.62 -14.52
N PRO A 264 13.43 18.17 -14.19
CA PRO A 264 14.41 19.01 -13.53
C PRO A 264 14.70 20.27 -14.35
N SER A 265 14.64 20.18 -15.68
CA SER A 265 14.79 21.30 -16.62
C SER A 265 13.73 22.41 -16.48
N LYS A 266 12.55 22.13 -15.92
CA LYS A 266 11.48 23.12 -15.72
C LYS A 266 11.39 23.63 -14.28
N CYS A 267 12.25 23.16 -13.39
CA CYS A 267 12.25 23.55 -11.99
C CYS A 267 12.98 24.90 -11.82
N LYS A 268 12.26 25.95 -11.40
CA LYS A 268 12.84 27.29 -11.15
C LYS A 268 13.71 27.35 -9.89
N VAL A 269 13.50 26.44 -8.94
CA VAL A 269 14.09 26.46 -7.57
C VAL A 269 15.31 25.54 -7.45
N MET A 270 15.94 25.13 -8.56
CA MET A 270 17.05 24.16 -8.52
C MET A 270 18.41 24.85 -8.67
N THR A 271 19.37 24.44 -7.84
CA THR A 271 20.75 24.94 -7.90
C THR A 271 21.40 24.58 -9.23
N LYS A 272 22.19 25.50 -9.81
CA LYS A 272 22.87 25.29 -11.10
C LYS A 272 23.73 24.02 -11.11
N THR A 273 24.47 23.76 -10.02
CA THR A 273 25.29 22.56 -9.84
C THR A 273 24.49 21.25 -9.87
N GLU A 274 23.29 21.24 -9.27
CA GLU A 274 22.40 20.07 -9.29
C GLU A 274 21.81 19.85 -10.68
N ARG A 275 21.48 20.94 -11.39
CA ARG A 275 20.98 20.89 -12.78
C ARG A 275 22.00 20.27 -13.73
N ASP A 276 23.24 20.73 -13.67
CA ASP A 276 24.31 20.26 -14.54
C ASP A 276 24.63 18.77 -14.27
N TYR A 277 24.58 18.35 -13.00
CA TYR A 277 24.70 16.94 -12.61
C TYR A 277 23.56 16.08 -13.18
N LEU A 278 22.31 16.55 -13.09
CA LEU A 278 21.13 15.85 -13.62
C LEU A 278 21.16 15.76 -15.15
N ASP A 279 21.50 16.84 -15.86
CA ASP A 279 21.59 16.83 -17.32
C ASP A 279 22.74 15.92 -17.82
N ALA A 280 23.80 15.77 -17.03
CA ALA A 280 24.89 14.84 -17.32
C ALA A 280 24.51 13.36 -17.07
N ASN A 281 23.81 13.05 -15.97
CA ASN A 281 23.66 11.69 -15.45
C ASN A 281 22.26 11.07 -15.59
N VAL A 282 21.21 11.86 -15.80
CA VAL A 282 19.87 11.33 -16.07
C VAL A 282 19.77 11.01 -17.56
N VAL A 283 19.45 9.75 -17.86
CA VAL A 283 19.11 9.33 -19.22
C VAL A 283 17.81 10.04 -19.60
N ARG A 284 17.91 11.17 -20.31
CA ARG A 284 16.75 11.73 -21.01
C ARG A 284 16.24 10.64 -21.94
N ARG A 285 14.96 10.29 -21.84
CA ARG A 285 14.26 9.61 -22.92
C ARG A 285 14.42 10.50 -24.15
N SER A 286 15.44 10.22 -24.96
CA SER A 286 15.63 10.89 -26.24
C SER A 286 14.39 10.56 -27.05
N ASN A 287 13.58 11.56 -27.37
CA ASN A 287 12.51 11.45 -28.37
C ASN A 287 13.06 11.23 -29.80
N LYS A 288 14.31 10.77 -29.94
CA LYS A 288 14.96 10.45 -31.21
C LYS A 288 15.68 9.11 -31.09
N THR A 289 14.92 8.03 -31.25
CA THR A 289 15.25 6.96 -32.20
C THR A 289 13.97 6.19 -32.50
N ASN A 290 13.52 6.27 -33.75
CA ASN A 290 12.52 5.40 -34.39
C ASN A 290 13.02 3.94 -34.42
N ARG A 291 13.15 3.32 -33.25
CA ARG A 291 13.14 1.87 -33.12
C ARG A 291 12.08 1.57 -32.08
N SER A 292 10.87 1.30 -32.57
CA SER A 292 9.95 0.42 -31.87
C SER A 292 10.69 -0.90 -31.68
N LEU A 293 11.46 -1.00 -30.59
CA LEU A 293 11.85 -2.28 -30.05
C LEU A 293 10.54 -2.85 -29.55
N VAL A 294 9.89 -3.64 -30.41
CA VAL A 294 8.70 -4.40 -30.04
C VAL A 294 9.12 -5.23 -28.84
N VAL A 295 8.67 -4.81 -27.66
CA VAL A 295 9.01 -5.50 -26.42
C VAL A 295 8.44 -6.90 -26.55
N PRO A 296 9.26 -7.97 -26.47
CA PRO A 296 8.79 -9.31 -26.73
C PRO A 296 7.99 -9.85 -25.53
N TYR A 297 6.76 -9.34 -25.34
CA TYR A 297 5.89 -9.67 -24.20
C TYR A 297 5.70 -11.17 -24.04
N SER A 298 5.51 -11.91 -25.15
CA SER A 298 5.35 -13.37 -25.13
C SER A 298 6.60 -14.09 -24.59
N LYS A 299 7.81 -13.61 -24.91
CA LYS A 299 9.05 -14.21 -24.37
C LYS A 299 9.27 -13.87 -22.90
N ILE A 300 8.84 -12.69 -22.46
CA ILE A 300 8.92 -12.28 -21.05
C ILE A 300 7.95 -13.12 -20.20
N LEU A 301 6.70 -13.29 -20.65
CA LEU A 301 5.69 -14.06 -19.94
C LEU A 301 6.03 -15.55 -19.81
N LYS A 302 6.77 -16.11 -20.77
CA LYS A 302 7.24 -17.51 -20.73
C LYS A 302 8.57 -17.72 -19.99
N SER A 303 9.18 -16.66 -19.47
CA SER A 303 10.45 -16.77 -18.74
C SER A 303 10.23 -17.41 -17.36
N PRO A 304 10.97 -18.46 -16.99
CA PRO A 304 10.79 -19.13 -15.70
C PRO A 304 11.09 -18.19 -14.51
N ALA A 305 12.06 -17.28 -14.67
CA ALA A 305 12.39 -16.29 -13.64
C ALA A 305 11.25 -15.29 -13.41
N PHE A 306 10.51 -14.93 -14.46
CA PHE A 306 9.36 -14.04 -14.34
C PHE A 306 8.18 -14.75 -13.67
N LEU A 307 7.89 -15.99 -14.06
CA LEU A 307 6.82 -16.78 -13.46
C LEU A 307 7.08 -17.09 -11.97
N ALA A 308 8.32 -17.42 -11.61
CA ALA A 308 8.70 -17.60 -10.21
C ALA A 308 8.50 -16.31 -9.39
N GLN A 309 8.96 -15.16 -9.92
CA GLN A 309 8.77 -13.88 -9.24
C GLN A 309 7.29 -13.49 -9.12
N LEU A 310 6.48 -13.78 -10.15
CA LEU A 310 5.04 -13.51 -10.15
C LEU A 310 4.34 -14.31 -9.03
N LEU A 311 4.64 -15.60 -8.92
CA LEU A 311 4.08 -16.48 -7.89
C LEU A 311 4.50 -16.02 -6.48
N CYS A 312 5.79 -15.76 -6.26
CA CYS A 312 6.28 -15.25 -4.98
C CYS A 312 5.58 -13.94 -4.59
N GLN A 313 5.46 -13.00 -5.53
CA GLN A 313 4.81 -11.72 -5.28
C GLN A 313 3.31 -11.86 -5.01
N PHE A 314 2.64 -12.83 -5.65
CA PHE A 314 1.24 -13.15 -5.39
C PHE A 314 1.04 -13.64 -3.96
N VAL A 315 1.82 -14.64 -3.53
CA VAL A 315 1.73 -15.22 -2.17
C VAL A 315 2.00 -14.16 -1.11
N ILE A 316 3.06 -13.35 -1.27
CA ILE A 316 3.39 -12.28 -0.32
C ILE A 316 2.24 -11.27 -0.21
N ASN A 317 1.73 -10.77 -1.34
CA ASN A 317 0.64 -9.79 -1.30
C ASN A 317 -0.64 -10.38 -0.74
N PHE A 318 -0.93 -11.66 -1.00
CA PHE A 318 -2.08 -12.36 -0.45
C PHE A 318 -2.02 -12.42 1.07
N ILE A 319 -0.92 -12.92 1.65
CA ILE A 319 -0.75 -13.03 3.10
C ILE A 319 -0.77 -11.65 3.77
N VAL A 320 -0.03 -10.68 3.22
CA VAL A 320 0.01 -9.32 3.77
C VAL A 320 -1.38 -8.67 3.75
N THR A 321 -2.11 -8.82 2.66
CA THR A 321 -3.46 -8.24 2.53
C THR A 321 -4.44 -8.90 3.47
N LEU A 322 -4.40 -10.24 3.57
CA LEU A 322 -5.25 -11.01 4.48
C LEU A 322 -5.04 -10.56 5.94
N LEU A 323 -3.78 -10.50 6.38
CA LEU A 323 -3.47 -10.01 7.73
C LEU A 323 -3.91 -8.54 7.90
N GLN A 324 -3.65 -7.66 6.93
CA GLN A 324 -4.06 -6.25 7.06
C GLN A 324 -5.58 -6.05 7.21
N ILE A 325 -6.39 -6.87 6.55
CA ILE A 325 -7.85 -6.74 6.56
C ILE A 325 -8.44 -7.39 7.81
N TYR A 326 -8.03 -8.61 8.15
CA TYR A 326 -8.69 -9.40 9.18
C TYR A 326 -8.07 -9.26 10.57
N LEU A 327 -6.85 -8.75 10.69
CA LEU A 327 -6.19 -8.58 11.99
C LEU A 327 -6.99 -7.68 12.96
N PRO A 328 -7.53 -6.52 12.55
CA PRO A 328 -8.37 -5.71 13.44
C PRO A 328 -9.66 -6.41 13.87
N ASN A 329 -10.29 -7.17 12.96
CA ASN A 329 -11.50 -7.94 13.26
C ASN A 329 -11.18 -9.06 14.26
N TYR A 330 -10.08 -9.79 14.07
CA TYR A 330 -9.64 -10.83 14.99
C TYR A 330 -9.38 -10.29 16.41
N PHE A 331 -8.70 -9.14 16.52
CA PHE A 331 -8.44 -8.50 17.81
C PHE A 331 -9.70 -8.00 18.51
N LYS A 332 -10.72 -7.58 17.76
CA LYS A 332 -12.03 -7.20 18.31
C LYS A 332 -12.86 -8.42 18.71
N ASP A 333 -13.05 -9.36 17.79
CA ASP A 333 -14.06 -10.41 17.91
C ASP A 333 -13.57 -11.59 18.75
N VAL A 334 -12.27 -11.91 18.73
CA VAL A 334 -11.69 -13.06 19.44
C VAL A 334 -10.96 -12.63 20.72
N LEU A 335 -10.14 -11.58 20.64
CA LEU A 335 -9.37 -11.11 21.81
C LEU A 335 -10.13 -10.05 22.64
N HIS A 336 -11.30 -9.60 22.19
CA HIS A 336 -12.15 -8.65 22.90
C HIS A 336 -11.42 -7.36 23.31
N LEU A 337 -10.48 -6.90 22.47
CA LEU A 337 -9.71 -5.69 22.75
C LEU A 337 -10.53 -4.42 22.51
N GLY A 338 -10.29 -3.39 23.32
CA GLY A 338 -10.83 -2.05 23.07
C GLY A 338 -10.24 -1.40 21.81
N VAL A 339 -10.92 -0.41 21.24
CA VAL A 339 -10.55 0.28 19.98
C VAL A 339 -9.08 0.72 19.96
N ILE A 340 -8.65 1.40 21.03
CA ILE A 340 -7.30 1.97 21.14
C ILE A 340 -6.25 0.85 21.15
N ALA A 341 -6.47 -0.17 21.98
CA ALA A 341 -5.61 -1.35 22.03
C ALA A 341 -5.53 -2.02 20.65
N ASN A 342 -6.67 -2.27 20.01
CA ASN A 342 -6.76 -2.89 18.68
C ASN A 342 -5.92 -2.15 17.62
N GLY A 343 -6.07 -0.82 17.53
CA GLY A 343 -5.25 -0.01 16.62
C GLY A 343 -3.77 -0.03 16.93
N THR A 344 -3.39 0.00 18.21
CA THR A 344 -1.97 -0.09 18.62
C THR A 344 -1.36 -1.45 18.31
N TYR A 345 -2.05 -2.57 18.60
CA TYR A 345 -1.55 -3.91 18.28
C TYR A 345 -1.48 -4.17 16.77
N THR A 346 -2.44 -3.67 15.99
CA THR A 346 -2.42 -3.77 14.52
C THR A 346 -1.26 -2.96 13.92
N SER A 347 -0.74 -1.95 14.63
CA SER A 347 0.42 -1.18 14.19
C SER A 347 1.76 -1.92 14.40
N VAL A 348 1.84 -2.85 15.36
CA VAL A 348 3.09 -3.53 15.75
C VAL A 348 3.77 -4.25 14.58
N PRO A 349 3.09 -5.08 13.77
CA PRO A 349 3.73 -5.74 12.62
C PRO A 349 4.30 -4.74 11.61
N ASN A 350 3.63 -3.59 11.43
CA ASN A 350 4.08 -2.54 10.52
C ASN A 350 5.34 -1.82 11.05
N ILE A 351 5.41 -1.59 12.36
CA ILE A 351 6.59 -0.99 13.04
C ILE A 351 7.79 -1.94 12.97
N VAL A 352 7.58 -3.22 13.29
CA VAL A 352 8.63 -4.24 13.23
C VAL A 352 9.14 -4.37 11.80
N ASN A 353 8.24 -4.44 10.80
CA ASN A 353 8.62 -4.49 9.39
C ASN A 353 9.40 -3.22 8.97
N PHE A 354 8.99 -2.03 9.42
CA PHE A 354 9.73 -0.79 9.17
C PHE A 354 11.16 -0.84 9.74
N ALA A 355 11.33 -1.26 10.99
CA ALA A 355 12.63 -1.37 11.64
C ALA A 355 13.52 -2.42 10.95
N LEU A 356 12.98 -3.62 10.70
CA LEU A 356 13.68 -4.69 9.99
C LEU A 356 14.10 -4.26 8.58
N LYS A 357 13.22 -3.57 7.84
CA LYS A 357 13.52 -3.06 6.49
C LYS A 357 14.70 -2.08 6.50
N ILE A 358 14.79 -1.20 7.50
CA ILE A 358 15.91 -0.25 7.64
C ILE A 358 17.20 -0.99 8.00
N VAL A 359 17.17 -1.85 9.02
CA VAL A 359 18.35 -2.61 9.47
C VAL A 359 18.87 -3.51 8.35
N TRP A 360 17.97 -4.22 7.66
CA TRP A 360 18.30 -5.08 6.54
C TRP A 360 18.89 -4.30 5.37
N GLY A 361 18.30 -3.16 5.02
CA GLY A 361 18.80 -2.28 3.97
C GLY A 361 20.24 -1.83 4.24
N ILE A 362 20.51 -1.32 5.45
CA ILE A 362 21.85 -0.89 5.87
C ILE A 362 22.85 -2.06 5.85
N THR A 363 22.42 -3.23 6.30
CA THR A 363 23.26 -4.43 6.35
C THR A 363 23.66 -4.90 4.96
N ILE A 364 22.70 -4.97 4.03
CA ILE A 364 22.95 -5.36 2.64
C ILE A 364 23.81 -4.33 1.91
N ASP A 365 23.59 -3.04 2.15
CA ASP A 365 24.38 -1.98 1.51
C ASP A 365 25.83 -2.01 2.01
N ARG A 366 26.06 -2.19 3.32
CA ARG A 366 27.42 -2.40 3.88
C ARG A 366 28.08 -3.68 3.35
N ALA A 367 27.33 -4.76 3.18
CA ALA A 367 27.86 -6.01 2.64
C ALA A 367 28.27 -5.88 1.17
N LYS A 368 27.52 -5.08 0.39
CA LYS A 368 27.87 -4.74 -1.00
C LYS A 368 29.09 -3.82 -1.07
N GLU A 369 29.19 -2.80 -0.21
CA GLU A 369 30.33 -1.88 -0.15
C GLU A 369 31.64 -2.62 0.16
N LYS A 370 31.59 -3.57 1.10
CA LYS A 370 32.73 -4.44 1.44
C LYS A 370 33.02 -5.52 0.38
N LYS A 371 32.28 -5.54 -0.74
CA LYS A 371 32.37 -6.53 -1.84
C LYS A 371 32.26 -7.99 -1.39
N ILE A 372 31.63 -8.24 -0.24
CA ILE A 372 31.40 -9.61 0.28
C ILE A 372 30.32 -10.30 -0.56
N ILE A 373 29.35 -9.53 -1.05
CA ILE A 373 28.16 -10.03 -1.75
C ILE A 373 28.03 -9.36 -3.13
N SER A 374 27.82 -10.17 -4.17
CA SER A 374 27.45 -9.68 -5.50
C SER A 374 26.07 -9.00 -5.49
N GLY A 375 25.89 -7.93 -6.26
CA GLY A 375 24.64 -7.17 -6.29
C GLY A 375 23.41 -8.04 -6.58
N THR A 376 23.52 -9.00 -7.49
CA THR A 376 22.45 -9.95 -7.85
C THR A 376 22.15 -10.93 -6.72
N PHE A 377 23.18 -11.39 -6.00
CA PHE A 377 23.01 -12.29 -4.87
C PHE A 377 22.33 -11.56 -3.70
N GLY A 378 22.72 -10.32 -3.41
CA GLY A 378 22.07 -9.52 -2.36
C GLY A 378 20.59 -9.27 -2.61
N VAL A 379 20.17 -9.08 -3.87
CA VAL A 379 18.75 -8.96 -4.23
C VAL A 379 18.02 -10.29 -4.01
N LYS A 380 18.58 -11.42 -4.47
CA LYS A 380 17.99 -12.75 -4.24
C LYS A 380 17.85 -13.05 -2.75
N LEU A 381 18.91 -12.81 -1.98
CA LEU A 381 18.94 -13.00 -0.53
C LEU A 381 17.87 -12.14 0.17
N SER A 382 17.73 -10.87 -0.24
CA SER A 382 16.71 -9.98 0.32
C SER A 382 15.29 -10.41 -0.02
N GLN A 383 15.06 -10.97 -1.21
CA GLN A 383 13.76 -11.52 -1.60
C GLN A 383 13.46 -12.81 -0.81
N SER A 384 14.44 -13.69 -0.63
CA SER A 384 14.30 -14.91 0.19
C SER A 384 14.01 -14.61 1.66
N ILE A 385 14.72 -13.65 2.25
CA ILE A 385 14.52 -13.28 3.65
C ILE A 385 13.26 -12.43 3.84
N GLY A 386 12.90 -11.61 2.85
CA GLY A 386 11.62 -10.92 2.84
C GLY A 386 10.42 -11.87 2.84
N MET A 387 10.56 -13.07 2.23
CA MET A 387 9.56 -14.13 2.31
C MET A 387 9.50 -14.77 3.70
N ALA A 388 10.65 -15.07 4.31
CA ALA A 388 10.73 -15.73 5.61
C ALA A 388 10.35 -14.81 6.80
N ALA A 389 10.66 -13.51 6.72
CA ALA A 389 10.47 -12.56 7.82
C ALA A 389 9.01 -12.17 8.08
N TRP A 390 8.06 -12.67 7.29
CA TRP A 390 6.62 -12.46 7.48
C TRP A 390 5.88 -13.73 7.94
N GLU A 391 6.57 -14.87 7.99
CA GLU A 391 6.06 -16.12 8.57
C GLU A 391 6.34 -16.24 10.08
N LEU A 392 7.11 -15.31 10.65
CA LEU A 392 7.40 -15.15 12.08
C LEU A 392 6.64 -13.93 12.63
#